data_AF-A0A933X8I7-F1
#
_entry.id   AF-A0A933X8I7-F1
#
_cell.length_a   1.000
_cell.length_b   1.000
_cell.length_c   1.000
_cell.angle_alpha   90.00
_cell.angle_beta   90.00
_cell.angle_gamma   90.00
#
_symmetry.space_group_name_H-M   'P 1'
#
loop_
_entity.id
_entity.type
_entity.pdbx_description
1 polymer ?
#
loop_
_entity_poly.entity_id
_entity_poly.type
_entity_poly.pdbx_seq_one_letter_code
_entity_poly.pdbx_strand_id
1 'polypeptide(L)'
;MKKAFVSYRHTQGAWVWSRLKPCLEAGGVEVLIDGERFQAGKGVVGQMDAIQDQADVHVLVLTKDYLDSPYCRHEMDRALALDPDFTRGLVVPVRLDNHHPWPRKLTHPAPLYVELSNDADAHQWKKLLEACGASLGTGAPEWLQVRDDVVRWLQRGESVNLVTERGVKWQPLLEHVRGCAIPAPLLPDLKIVDLEKGETASRRGLLEAILRQFGHHATLPDKPEDLVKFSRALDALPFARLALLRFDCVADRQNEYGLDLFRALRHLVMTDRKLALLVQSHRPFDSLLPAGHPVSEINLKLAELKARP
;
A
#
# COMPACT_ATOMS: atom_id res chain seq x y z
N MET A 1 -19.09 3.93 0.56
CA MET A 1 -17.87 3.28 1.08
C MET A 1 -18.22 2.70 2.43
N LYS A 2 -17.96 1.41 2.68
CA LYS A 2 -18.28 0.79 3.97
C LYS A 2 -17.26 1.27 5.01
N LYS A 3 -17.71 1.51 6.25
CA LYS A 3 -16.87 1.95 7.37
C LYS A 3 -16.67 0.80 8.34
N ALA A 4 -15.42 0.52 8.69
CA ALA A 4 -15.07 -0.52 9.66
C ALA A 4 -14.39 0.11 10.88
N PHE A 5 -14.99 -0.04 12.05
CA PHE A 5 -14.33 0.28 13.30
C PHE A 5 -13.45 -0.88 13.73
N VAL A 6 -12.16 -0.64 13.93
CA VAL A 6 -11.21 -1.65 14.37
C VAL A 6 -10.89 -1.41 15.84
N SER A 7 -11.44 -2.25 16.72
CA SER A 7 -11.14 -2.26 18.14
C SER A 7 -9.91 -3.16 18.37
N TYR A 8 -8.86 -2.59 18.96
CA TYR A 8 -7.61 -3.29 19.25
C TYR A 8 -6.91 -2.65 20.46
N ARG A 9 -6.01 -3.41 21.08
CA ARG A 9 -5.09 -2.94 22.11
C ARG A 9 -3.84 -2.34 21.48
N HIS A 10 -3.32 -1.24 22.03
CA HIS A 10 -2.09 -0.60 21.51
C HIS A 10 -0.88 -1.53 21.33
N THR A 11 -0.74 -2.60 22.14
CA THR A 11 0.32 -3.61 21.96
C THR A 11 0.22 -4.36 20.63
N GLN A 12 -0.98 -4.46 20.04
CA GLN A 12 -1.24 -5.02 18.72
C GLN A 12 -1.11 -3.99 17.59
N GLY A 13 -0.84 -2.72 17.92
CA GLY A 13 -0.86 -1.61 16.97
C GLY A 13 0.00 -1.88 15.75
N ALA A 14 1.24 -2.34 15.93
CA ALA A 14 2.13 -2.63 14.81
C ALA A 14 1.47 -3.54 13.75
N TRP A 15 0.79 -4.61 14.19
CA TRP A 15 0.08 -5.51 13.29
C TRP A 15 -1.15 -4.84 12.65
N VAL A 16 -1.98 -4.15 13.45
CA VAL A 16 -3.19 -3.48 12.92
C VAL A 16 -2.82 -2.44 11.86
N TRP A 17 -1.83 -1.60 12.14
CA TRP A 17 -1.42 -0.51 11.28
C TRP A 17 -0.64 -0.98 10.04
N SER A 18 0.18 -2.04 10.16
CA SER A 18 1.00 -2.52 9.04
C SER A 18 0.37 -3.67 8.25
N ARG A 19 -0.65 -4.36 8.76
CA ARG A 19 -1.27 -5.51 8.09
C ARG A 19 -2.75 -5.29 7.83
N LEU A 20 -3.55 -5.11 8.88
CA LEU A 20 -5.02 -5.07 8.78
C LEU A 20 -5.55 -3.82 8.07
N LYS A 21 -5.22 -2.64 8.59
CA LYS A 21 -5.69 -1.36 8.05
C LYS A 21 -5.36 -1.21 6.56
N PRO A 22 -4.11 -1.47 6.10
CA PRO A 22 -3.77 -1.33 4.69
C PRO A 22 -4.59 -2.24 3.77
N CYS A 23 -4.86 -3.49 4.19
CA CYS A 23 -5.67 -4.41 3.39
C CYS A 23 -7.15 -3.98 3.31
N LEU A 24 -7.72 -3.45 4.40
CA LEU A 24 -9.08 -2.92 4.41
C LEU A 24 -9.22 -1.66 3.54
N GLU A 25 -8.31 -0.69 3.72
CA GLU A 25 -8.33 0.56 2.95
C GLU A 25 -8.07 0.31 1.47
N ALA A 26 -7.08 -0.51 1.13
CA ALA A 26 -6.82 -0.91 -0.25
C ALA A 26 -8.01 -1.66 -0.87
N GLY A 27 -8.78 -2.37 -0.06
CA GLY A 27 -10.00 -3.05 -0.45
C GLY A 27 -11.23 -2.14 -0.57
N GLY A 28 -11.10 -0.83 -0.28
CA GLY A 28 -12.19 0.14 -0.42
C GLY A 28 -13.03 0.36 0.84
N VAL A 29 -12.48 0.11 2.03
CA VAL A 29 -13.14 0.34 3.32
C VAL A 29 -12.54 1.56 4.02
N GLU A 30 -13.39 2.42 4.60
CA GLU A 30 -12.92 3.45 5.54
C GLU A 30 -12.62 2.80 6.88
N VAL A 31 -11.36 2.83 7.31
CA VAL A 31 -10.99 2.29 8.62
C VAL A 31 -11.08 3.38 9.68
N LEU A 32 -11.85 3.11 10.73
CA LEU A 32 -12.03 3.98 11.89
C LEU A 32 -11.24 3.40 13.07
N ILE A 33 -10.23 4.13 13.55
CA ILE A 33 -9.33 3.74 14.65
C ILE A 33 -8.94 4.93 15.53
N ASP A 34 -8.65 4.61 16.79
CA ASP A 34 -8.38 5.51 17.93
C ASP A 34 -7.40 6.68 17.64
N GLY A 35 -6.33 6.45 16.87
CA GLY A 35 -5.19 7.38 16.85
C GLY A 35 -5.33 8.66 16.00
N GLU A 36 -6.29 8.75 15.07
CA GLU A 36 -6.24 9.79 14.02
C GLU A 36 -7.22 10.96 14.22
N ARG A 37 -8.24 10.82 15.09
CA ARG A 37 -9.42 11.72 15.07
C ARG A 37 -9.81 12.35 16.40
N PHE A 38 -9.02 12.16 17.45
CA PHE A 38 -9.31 12.75 18.74
C PHE A 38 -8.92 14.23 18.82
N GLN A 39 -9.87 15.03 19.27
CA GLN A 39 -9.67 16.43 19.58
C GLN A 39 -9.15 16.57 21.00
N ALA A 40 -8.07 17.33 21.16
CA ALA A 40 -7.58 17.72 22.47
C ALA A 40 -8.68 18.44 23.27
N GLY A 41 -8.78 18.15 24.57
CA GLY A 41 -9.75 18.77 25.47
C GLY A 41 -11.12 18.06 25.56
N LYS A 42 -11.32 16.94 24.87
CA LYS A 42 -12.52 16.09 24.99
C LYS A 42 -12.19 14.74 25.63
N GLY A 43 -13.15 14.16 26.34
CA GLY A 43 -13.00 12.82 26.94
C GLY A 43 -12.82 11.74 25.87
N VAL A 44 -11.79 10.90 26.02
CA VAL A 44 -11.43 9.84 25.06
C VAL A 44 -12.59 8.85 24.84
N VAL A 45 -13.25 8.43 25.93
CA VAL A 45 -14.37 7.47 25.87
C VAL A 45 -15.50 7.99 24.98
N GLY A 46 -15.97 9.21 25.20
CA GLY A 46 -17.09 9.77 24.43
C GLY A 46 -16.75 10.03 22.96
N GLN A 47 -15.49 10.37 22.66
CA GLN A 47 -15.04 10.52 21.27
C GLN A 47 -14.99 9.17 20.56
N MET A 48 -14.51 8.12 21.24
CA MET A 48 -14.47 6.78 20.66
C MET A 48 -15.85 6.21 20.42
N ASP A 49 -16.74 6.32 21.41
CA ASP A 49 -18.13 5.88 21.29
C ASP A 49 -18.78 6.50 20.05
N ALA A 50 -18.60 7.81 19.85
CA ALA A 50 -19.11 8.53 18.68
C ALA A 50 -18.45 8.10 17.35
N ILE A 51 -17.20 7.63 17.35
CA ILE A 51 -16.55 7.06 16.16
C ILE A 51 -17.10 5.66 15.88
N GLN A 52 -17.23 4.83 16.92
CA GLN A 52 -17.77 3.48 16.82
C GLN A 52 -19.20 3.51 16.25
N ASP A 53 -20.03 4.46 16.67
CA ASP A 53 -21.42 4.61 16.21
C ASP A 53 -21.54 4.98 14.72
N GLN A 54 -20.44 5.38 14.06
CA GLN A 54 -20.39 5.65 12.61
C GLN A 54 -20.06 4.41 11.77
N ALA A 55 -19.74 3.28 12.39
CA ALA A 55 -19.26 2.09 11.68
C ALA A 55 -20.40 1.23 11.17
N ASP A 56 -20.20 0.66 9.97
CA ASP A 56 -21.09 -0.36 9.40
C ASP A 56 -20.71 -1.77 9.86
N VAL A 57 -19.46 -1.96 10.30
CA VAL A 57 -18.94 -3.22 10.85
C VAL A 57 -17.90 -2.96 11.93
N HIS A 58 -17.82 -3.85 12.91
CA HIS A 58 -16.89 -3.81 14.02
C HIS A 58 -15.93 -4.99 13.94
N VAL A 59 -14.66 -4.72 13.70
CA VAL A 59 -13.58 -5.71 13.71
C VAL A 59 -12.96 -5.71 15.11
N LEU A 60 -13.05 -6.83 15.81
CA LEU A 60 -12.52 -6.98 17.17
C LEU A 60 -11.23 -7.79 17.10
N VAL A 61 -10.07 -7.17 17.34
CA VAL A 61 -8.77 -7.84 17.28
C VAL A 61 -8.45 -8.44 18.65
N LEU A 62 -8.84 -9.69 18.84
CA LEU A 62 -8.83 -10.39 20.12
C LEU A 62 -7.46 -11.00 20.42
N THR A 63 -6.89 -10.60 21.55
CA THR A 63 -5.77 -11.23 22.27
C THR A 63 -6.07 -11.27 23.76
N LYS A 64 -5.19 -11.92 24.54
CA LYS A 64 -5.21 -11.80 26.00
C LYS A 64 -5.26 -10.34 26.47
N ASP A 65 -4.34 -9.50 26.00
CA ASP A 65 -4.24 -8.10 26.43
C ASP A 65 -5.50 -7.28 26.09
N TYR A 66 -6.14 -7.60 24.96
CA TYR A 66 -7.41 -7.00 24.58
C TYR A 66 -8.50 -7.32 25.62
N LEU A 67 -8.65 -8.60 25.96
CA LEU A 67 -9.68 -9.07 26.89
C LEU A 67 -9.43 -8.60 28.34
N ASP A 68 -8.17 -8.37 28.70
CA ASP A 68 -7.78 -7.82 29.99
C ASP A 68 -8.01 -6.30 30.08
N SER A 69 -8.15 -5.60 28.94
CA SER A 69 -8.39 -4.16 28.91
C SER A 69 -9.86 -3.82 29.16
N PRO A 70 -10.20 -3.08 30.24
CA PRO A 70 -11.57 -2.64 30.50
C PRO A 70 -12.16 -1.82 29.36
N TYR A 71 -11.32 -1.04 28.69
CA TYR A 71 -11.72 -0.17 27.59
C TYR A 71 -12.08 -0.96 26.33
N CYS A 72 -11.21 -1.89 25.90
CA CYS A 72 -11.51 -2.77 24.77
C CYS A 72 -12.75 -3.64 25.05
N ARG A 73 -12.95 -4.10 26.30
CA ARG A 73 -14.17 -4.83 26.67
C ARG A 73 -15.43 -3.99 26.53
N HIS A 74 -15.38 -2.69 26.86
CA HIS A 74 -16.50 -1.77 26.67
C HIS A 74 -16.86 -1.64 25.19
N GLU A 75 -15.88 -1.42 24.31
CA GLU A 75 -16.08 -1.37 22.86
C GLU A 75 -16.66 -2.68 22.30
N MET A 76 -16.14 -3.82 22.76
CA MET A 76 -16.64 -5.15 22.42
C MET A 76 -18.10 -5.33 22.85
N ASP A 77 -18.42 -5.03 24.11
CA ASP A 77 -19.78 -5.18 24.64
C ASP A 77 -20.79 -4.31 23.87
N ARG A 78 -20.39 -3.10 23.47
CA ARG A 78 -21.19 -2.24 22.57
C ARG A 78 -21.42 -2.88 21.21
N ALA A 79 -20.36 -3.39 20.57
CA ALA A 79 -20.46 -4.03 19.27
C ALA A 79 -21.37 -5.27 19.32
N LEU A 80 -21.21 -6.10 20.35
CA LEU A 80 -22.04 -7.30 20.55
C LEU A 80 -23.50 -6.96 20.85
N ALA A 81 -23.79 -5.83 21.51
CA ALA A 81 -25.18 -5.39 21.72
C ALA A 81 -25.91 -5.05 20.40
N LEU A 82 -25.18 -4.70 19.33
CA LEU A 82 -25.74 -4.40 18.01
C LEU A 82 -26.07 -5.67 17.19
N ASP A 83 -25.38 -6.77 17.46
CA ASP A 83 -25.54 -8.05 16.76
C ASP A 83 -25.28 -9.24 17.72
N PRO A 84 -26.13 -9.43 18.75
CA PRO A 84 -25.88 -10.38 19.84
C PRO A 84 -25.82 -11.83 19.37
N ASP A 85 -26.50 -12.14 18.27
CA ASP A 85 -26.57 -13.48 17.69
C ASP A 85 -25.73 -13.64 16.42
N PHE A 86 -24.95 -12.62 16.04
CA PHE A 86 -24.09 -12.58 14.84
C PHE A 86 -24.83 -12.87 13.51
N THR A 87 -26.14 -12.59 13.47
CA THR A 87 -26.97 -12.86 12.29
C THR A 87 -26.89 -11.76 11.25
N ARG A 88 -26.47 -10.55 11.67
CA ARG A 88 -26.38 -9.37 10.81
C ARG A 88 -24.97 -9.19 10.21
N GLY A 89 -23.98 -9.89 10.75
CA GLY A 89 -22.59 -9.77 10.31
C GLY A 89 -21.99 -8.40 10.63
N LEU A 90 -22.46 -7.74 11.70
CA LEU A 90 -21.94 -6.43 12.12
C LEU A 90 -20.70 -6.56 12.98
N VAL A 91 -20.45 -7.73 13.57
CA VAL A 91 -19.29 -7.99 14.43
C VAL A 91 -18.44 -9.08 13.80
N VAL A 92 -17.16 -8.79 13.61
CA VAL A 92 -16.16 -9.72 13.05
C VAL A 92 -15.07 -9.94 14.09
N PRO A 93 -15.15 -11.02 14.88
CA PRO A 93 -14.08 -11.40 15.79
C PRO A 93 -12.85 -11.89 15.02
N VAL A 94 -11.69 -11.31 15.28
CA VAL A 94 -10.40 -11.73 14.73
C VAL A 94 -9.51 -12.22 15.86
N ARG A 95 -9.14 -13.50 15.85
CA ARG A 95 -8.18 -14.07 16.78
C ARG A 95 -6.77 -13.80 16.30
N LEU A 96 -5.96 -13.12 17.10
CA LEU A 96 -4.57 -12.82 16.78
C LEU A 96 -3.56 -13.60 17.65
N ASP A 97 -4.00 -14.19 18.78
CA ASP A 97 -3.20 -15.10 19.60
C ASP A 97 -3.93 -16.40 19.94
N ASN A 98 -3.24 -17.36 20.54
CA ASN A 98 -3.83 -18.63 20.97
C ASN A 98 -4.45 -18.57 22.37
N HIS A 99 -4.83 -17.38 22.87
CA HIS A 99 -5.33 -17.24 24.24
C HIS A 99 -6.71 -17.89 24.41
N HIS A 100 -6.86 -18.61 25.53
CA HIS A 100 -8.10 -19.22 25.99
C HIS A 100 -8.21 -19.11 27.52
N PRO A 101 -9.44 -19.17 28.08
CA PRO A 101 -10.73 -19.25 27.39
C PRO A 101 -11.21 -17.90 26.84
N TRP A 102 -12.02 -17.94 25.78
CA TRP A 102 -12.72 -16.75 25.29
C TRP A 102 -13.99 -16.49 26.12
N PRO A 103 -14.42 -15.22 26.27
CA PRO A 103 -15.69 -14.88 26.89
C PRO A 103 -16.86 -15.62 26.25
N ARG A 104 -17.81 -16.08 27.08
CA ARG A 104 -19.00 -16.84 26.62
C ARG A 104 -19.79 -16.12 25.52
N LYS A 105 -19.84 -14.78 25.57
CA LYS A 105 -20.51 -13.93 24.57
C LYS A 105 -19.89 -14.03 23.17
N LEU A 106 -18.65 -14.48 23.05
CA LEU A 106 -17.94 -14.69 21.78
C LEU A 106 -17.95 -16.16 21.34
N THR A 107 -18.38 -17.09 22.21
CA THR A 107 -18.38 -18.54 21.93
C THR A 107 -19.78 -19.15 21.86
N HIS A 108 -20.83 -18.41 22.26
CA HIS A 108 -22.23 -18.78 22.11
C HIS A 108 -22.99 -17.58 21.52
N PRO A 109 -23.63 -17.71 20.34
CA PRO A 109 -24.05 -18.93 19.64
C PRO A 109 -22.99 -19.60 18.73
N ALA A 110 -21.70 -19.45 19.01
CA ALA A 110 -20.56 -19.95 18.22
C ALA A 110 -20.39 -19.22 16.87
N PRO A 111 -20.17 -17.89 16.89
CA PRO A 111 -19.87 -17.15 15.67
C PRO A 111 -18.62 -17.70 14.99
N LEU A 112 -18.61 -17.67 13.66
CA LEU A 112 -17.39 -17.87 12.89
C LEU A 112 -16.46 -16.68 13.14
N TYR A 113 -15.38 -16.93 13.86
CA TYR A 113 -14.26 -15.99 13.99
C TYR A 113 -13.26 -16.18 12.86
N VAL A 114 -12.47 -15.15 12.62
CA VAL A 114 -11.32 -15.17 11.71
C VAL A 114 -10.07 -15.51 12.50
N GLU A 115 -9.31 -16.51 12.06
CA GLU A 115 -8.04 -16.92 12.68
C GLU A 115 -6.86 -16.27 11.97
N LEU A 116 -6.21 -15.27 12.57
CA LEU A 116 -5.05 -14.59 11.99
C LEU A 116 -3.83 -14.59 12.92
N SER A 117 -3.75 -15.54 13.87
CA SER A 117 -2.48 -15.84 14.57
C SER A 117 -1.37 -16.25 13.60
N ASN A 118 -1.74 -16.78 12.43
CA ASN A 118 -0.90 -16.89 11.25
C ASN A 118 -1.45 -15.96 10.16
N ASP A 119 -0.81 -14.80 9.95
CA ASP A 119 -1.24 -13.81 8.96
C ASP A 119 -0.91 -14.20 7.51
N ALA A 120 -0.30 -15.37 7.27
CA ALA A 120 -0.15 -15.95 5.94
C ALA A 120 -1.40 -16.74 5.47
N ASP A 121 -2.41 -16.95 6.33
CA ASP A 121 -3.62 -17.68 5.96
C ASP A 121 -4.53 -16.86 5.02
N ALA A 122 -4.38 -17.13 3.74
CA ALA A 122 -5.11 -16.50 2.63
C ALA A 122 -6.64 -16.67 2.69
N HIS A 123 -7.15 -17.72 3.34
CA HIS A 123 -8.58 -18.00 3.46
C HIS A 123 -9.19 -17.23 4.62
N GLN A 124 -8.47 -17.10 5.74
CA GLN A 124 -8.90 -16.29 6.89
C GLN A 124 -8.96 -14.80 6.53
N TRP A 125 -7.96 -14.30 5.80
CA TRP A 125 -8.01 -12.96 5.23
C TRP A 125 -9.20 -12.75 4.29
N LYS A 126 -9.53 -13.74 3.45
CA LYS A 126 -10.66 -13.66 2.53
C LYS A 126 -11.97 -13.46 3.32
N LYS A 127 -12.21 -14.27 4.35
CA LYS A 127 -13.38 -14.13 5.23
C LYS A 127 -13.50 -12.75 5.86
N LEU A 128 -12.38 -12.23 6.38
CA LEU A 128 -12.33 -10.90 6.98
C LEU A 128 -12.66 -9.80 5.97
N LEU A 129 -12.02 -9.81 4.81
CA LEU A 129 -12.25 -8.80 3.77
C LEU A 129 -13.69 -8.87 3.26
N GLU A 130 -14.25 -10.05 3.02
CA GLU A 130 -15.64 -10.23 2.60
C GLU A 130 -16.63 -9.70 3.64
N ALA A 131 -16.43 -10.01 4.93
CA ALA A 131 -17.27 -9.48 6.00
C ALA A 131 -17.22 -7.94 6.08
N CYS A 132 -16.06 -7.36 5.79
CA CYS A 132 -15.86 -5.92 5.72
C CYS A 132 -16.28 -5.28 4.39
N GLY A 133 -16.73 -6.05 3.39
CA GLY A 133 -17.05 -5.53 2.06
C GLY A 133 -15.83 -5.02 1.28
N ALA A 134 -14.64 -5.52 1.60
CA ALA A 134 -13.36 -5.16 1.00
C ALA A 134 -12.94 -6.15 -0.10
N SER A 135 -12.25 -5.67 -1.13
CA SER A 135 -11.63 -6.55 -2.14
C SER A 135 -10.33 -5.98 -2.71
N LEU A 136 -9.25 -6.75 -2.57
CA LEU A 136 -7.92 -6.41 -3.11
C LEU A 136 -7.72 -6.82 -4.58
N GLY A 137 -8.63 -7.63 -5.13
CA GLY A 137 -8.44 -8.32 -6.42
C GLY A 137 -7.38 -9.43 -6.40
N THR A 138 -6.71 -9.64 -5.27
CA THR A 138 -5.70 -10.69 -5.02
C THR A 138 -5.81 -11.18 -3.57
N GLY A 139 -4.94 -12.08 -3.14
CA GLY A 139 -4.85 -12.49 -1.73
C GLY A 139 -4.15 -11.46 -0.86
N ALA A 140 -4.67 -11.22 0.35
CA ALA A 140 -4.03 -10.29 1.28
C ALA A 140 -2.58 -10.69 1.64
N PRO A 141 -2.24 -11.97 1.89
CA PRO A 141 -0.84 -12.33 2.13
C PRO A 141 0.08 -12.01 0.94
N GLU A 142 -0.36 -12.29 -0.28
CA GLU A 142 0.40 -11.98 -1.51
C GLU A 142 0.57 -10.47 -1.68
N TRP A 143 -0.52 -9.70 -1.49
CA TRP A 143 -0.50 -8.24 -1.55
C TRP A 143 0.48 -7.63 -0.52
N LEU A 144 0.44 -8.13 0.73
CA LEU A 144 1.32 -7.69 1.81
C LEU A 144 2.77 -8.08 1.55
N GLN A 145 3.02 -9.29 1.06
CA GLN A 145 4.35 -9.78 0.72
C GLN A 145 4.99 -8.92 -0.38
N VAL A 146 4.26 -8.66 -1.47
CA VAL A 146 4.74 -7.81 -2.57
C VAL A 146 5.04 -6.40 -2.08
N ARG A 147 4.16 -5.82 -1.26
CA ARG A 147 4.40 -4.51 -0.66
C ARG A 147 5.70 -4.49 0.16
N ASP A 148 5.87 -5.48 1.03
CA ASP A 148 7.05 -5.58 1.90
C ASP A 148 8.34 -5.78 1.07
N ASP A 149 8.26 -6.57 -0.01
CA ASP A 149 9.36 -6.77 -0.94
C ASP A 149 9.74 -5.50 -1.68
N VAL A 150 8.75 -4.78 -2.22
CA VAL A 150 8.95 -3.48 -2.87
C VAL A 150 9.66 -2.51 -1.92
N VAL A 151 9.18 -2.40 -0.67
CA VAL A 151 9.77 -1.52 0.35
C VAL A 151 11.21 -1.94 0.63
N ARG A 152 11.43 -3.23 0.91
CA ARG A 152 12.75 -3.80 1.24
C ARG A 152 13.76 -3.55 0.12
N TRP A 153 13.40 -3.79 -1.13
CA TRP A 153 14.29 -3.59 -2.28
C TRP A 153 14.61 -2.11 -2.50
N LEU A 154 13.60 -1.24 -2.51
CA LEU A 154 13.81 0.21 -2.68
C LEU A 154 14.60 0.83 -1.51
N GLN A 155 14.45 0.33 -0.29
CA GLN A 155 15.28 0.76 0.86
C GLN A 155 16.75 0.42 0.66
N ARG A 156 17.04 -0.73 0.02
CA ARG A 156 18.41 -1.17 -0.34
C ARG A 156 18.96 -0.50 -1.59
N GLY A 157 18.19 0.40 -2.21
CA GLY A 157 18.53 1.05 -3.47
C GLY A 157 18.43 0.12 -4.68
N GLU A 158 17.78 -1.04 -4.54
CA GLU A 158 17.48 -1.94 -5.65
C GLU A 158 16.26 -1.42 -6.41
N SER A 159 16.30 -1.51 -7.74
CA SER A 159 15.17 -1.13 -8.59
C SER A 159 14.21 -2.32 -8.74
N VAL A 160 12.92 -2.03 -8.93
CA VAL A 160 11.82 -3.00 -8.89
C VAL A 160 10.94 -2.86 -10.14
N ASN A 161 10.53 -3.98 -10.71
CA ASN A 161 9.43 -4.06 -11.66
C ASN A 161 8.21 -4.66 -10.95
N LEU A 162 7.21 -3.83 -10.68
CA LEU A 162 5.92 -4.24 -10.13
C LEU A 162 4.96 -4.58 -11.30
N VAL A 163 4.82 -5.87 -11.60
CA VAL A 163 3.89 -6.37 -12.60
C VAL A 163 2.54 -6.63 -11.96
N THR A 164 1.49 -6.05 -12.52
CA THR A 164 0.14 -6.11 -11.94
C THR A 164 -0.88 -6.57 -12.97
N GLU A 165 -1.70 -7.54 -12.61
CA GLU A 165 -2.84 -7.93 -13.45
C GLU A 165 -4.01 -6.94 -13.34
N ARG A 166 -4.91 -6.98 -14.33
CA ARG A 166 -6.12 -6.15 -14.32
C ARG A 166 -7.02 -6.53 -13.15
N GLY A 167 -7.62 -5.54 -12.49
CA GLY A 167 -8.55 -5.75 -11.37
C GLY A 167 -7.88 -5.79 -9.99
N VAL A 168 -6.56 -5.96 -9.91
CA VAL A 168 -5.81 -5.88 -8.65
C VAL A 168 -5.70 -4.43 -8.16
N LYS A 169 -5.88 -4.22 -6.85
CA LYS A 169 -5.73 -2.92 -6.18
C LYS A 169 -4.25 -2.60 -5.88
N TRP A 170 -3.48 -2.29 -6.92
CA TRP A 170 -2.06 -1.92 -6.78
C TRP A 170 -1.82 -0.45 -6.42
N GLN A 171 -2.73 0.47 -6.78
CA GLN A 171 -2.57 1.90 -6.45
C GLN A 171 -2.50 2.14 -4.93
N PRO A 172 -3.43 1.59 -4.12
CA PRO A 172 -3.33 1.70 -2.67
C PRO A 172 -2.05 1.08 -2.08
N LEU A 173 -1.50 0.05 -2.73
CA LEU A 173 -0.22 -0.53 -2.33
C LEU A 173 0.88 0.53 -2.41
N LEU A 174 0.97 1.25 -3.53
CA LEU A 174 1.98 2.29 -3.71
C LEU A 174 1.73 3.52 -2.83
N GLU A 175 0.47 3.87 -2.56
CA GLU A 175 0.13 4.92 -1.59
C GLU A 175 0.62 4.55 -0.19
N HIS A 176 0.48 3.29 0.20
CA HIS A 176 1.00 2.78 1.47
C HIS A 176 2.54 2.71 1.49
N VAL A 177 3.18 2.31 0.38
CA VAL A 177 4.65 2.34 0.25
C VAL A 177 5.18 3.77 0.40
N ARG A 178 4.54 4.76 -0.26
CA ARG A 178 4.90 6.18 -0.13
C ARG A 178 4.60 6.73 1.26
N GLY A 179 3.60 6.17 1.94
CA GLY A 179 3.30 6.46 3.34
C GLY A 179 2.43 7.69 3.55
N CYS A 180 1.30 7.76 2.84
CA CYS A 180 0.24 8.72 3.16
C CYS A 180 -0.60 8.30 4.39
N ALA A 181 -0.35 7.12 4.97
CA ALA A 181 -1.10 6.56 6.10
C ALA A 181 -0.18 6.32 7.31
N ILE A 182 -0.72 6.49 8.51
CA ILE A 182 -0.07 6.17 9.80
C ILE A 182 0.07 4.63 9.92
N PRO A 183 1.19 4.10 10.46
CA PRO A 183 2.32 4.76 11.13
C PRO A 183 3.32 5.34 10.11
N ALA A 184 4.40 5.96 10.58
CA ALA A 184 5.36 6.71 9.76
C ALA A 184 5.62 6.12 8.34
N PRO A 185 5.73 6.98 7.32
CA PRO A 185 5.83 6.56 5.93
C PRO A 185 6.96 5.56 5.69
N LEU A 186 6.68 4.48 4.94
CA LEU A 186 7.68 3.44 4.65
C LEU A 186 8.81 3.99 3.76
N LEU A 187 8.45 4.81 2.76
CA LEU A 187 9.34 5.49 1.82
C LEU A 187 8.80 6.89 1.45
N PRO A 188 8.87 7.89 2.37
CA PRO A 188 8.32 9.23 2.14
C PRO A 188 8.96 9.99 0.97
N ASP A 189 10.17 9.60 0.59
CA ASP A 189 10.93 10.20 -0.49
C ASP A 189 10.63 9.57 -1.86
N LEU A 190 9.82 8.50 -1.92
CA LEU A 190 9.39 7.89 -3.19
C LEU A 190 8.54 8.87 -4.01
N LYS A 191 9.11 9.33 -5.12
CA LYS A 191 8.44 10.19 -6.08
C LYS A 191 7.67 9.38 -7.10
N ILE A 192 6.52 9.87 -7.55
CA ILE A 192 5.64 9.13 -8.47
C ILE A 192 5.37 9.96 -9.70
N VAL A 193 5.63 9.39 -10.87
CA VAL A 193 5.25 9.94 -12.17
C VAL A 193 4.37 8.94 -12.90
N ASP A 194 3.27 9.46 -13.42
CA ASP A 194 2.24 8.72 -14.12
C ASP A 194 2.39 8.91 -15.63
N LEU A 195 2.71 7.84 -16.36
CA LEU A 195 2.95 7.91 -17.80
C LEU A 195 1.68 8.00 -18.66
N GLU A 196 0.49 7.79 -18.10
CA GLU A 196 -0.76 8.06 -18.85
C GLU A 196 -1.09 9.55 -18.92
N LYS A 197 -0.52 10.38 -18.03
CA LYS A 197 -0.78 11.82 -18.04
C LYS A 197 -0.21 12.47 -19.30
N GLY A 198 -0.99 13.35 -19.92
CA GLY A 198 -0.61 14.07 -21.14
C GLY A 198 0.68 14.88 -21.02
N GLU A 199 1.00 15.40 -19.82
CA GLU A 199 2.26 16.11 -19.57
C GLU A 199 3.51 15.23 -19.74
N THR A 200 3.36 13.91 -19.71
CA THR A 200 4.46 12.94 -19.91
C THR A 200 4.54 12.40 -21.33
N ALA A 201 3.71 12.91 -22.27
CA ALA A 201 3.63 12.37 -23.63
C ALA A 201 4.94 12.51 -24.41
N SER A 202 5.70 13.59 -24.19
CA SER A 202 7.00 13.83 -24.81
C SER A 202 8.15 13.55 -23.84
N ARG A 203 9.37 13.32 -24.37
CA ARG A 203 10.58 13.21 -23.54
C ARG A 203 10.75 14.38 -22.58
N ARG A 204 10.68 15.61 -23.09
CA ARG A 204 10.85 16.82 -22.30
C ARG A 204 9.80 16.91 -21.19
N GLY A 205 8.53 16.65 -21.53
CA GLY A 205 7.44 16.65 -20.57
C GLY A 205 7.62 15.60 -19.46
N LEU A 206 8.05 14.38 -19.80
CA LEU A 206 8.40 13.35 -18.82
C LEU A 206 9.54 13.80 -17.89
N LEU A 207 10.65 14.31 -18.44
CA LEU A 207 11.78 14.77 -17.65
C LEU A 207 11.40 15.93 -16.71
N GLU A 208 10.63 16.90 -17.19
CA GLU A 208 10.13 18.02 -16.39
C GLU A 208 9.15 17.53 -15.30
N ALA A 209 8.29 16.55 -15.59
CA ALA A 209 7.40 15.94 -14.62
C ALA A 209 8.18 15.22 -13.50
N ILE A 210 9.25 14.49 -13.84
CA ILE A 210 10.14 13.85 -12.87
C ILE A 210 10.80 14.91 -11.98
N LEU A 211 11.44 15.92 -12.58
CA LEU A 211 12.14 16.98 -11.85
C LEU A 211 11.21 17.73 -10.89
N ARG A 212 9.97 17.99 -11.30
CA ARG A 212 8.95 18.61 -10.45
C ARG A 212 8.66 17.80 -9.19
N GLN A 213 8.64 16.47 -9.26
CA GLN A 213 8.46 15.63 -8.07
C GLN A 213 9.60 15.75 -7.06
N PHE A 214 10.81 16.09 -7.54
CA PHE A 214 11.98 16.37 -6.71
C PHE A 214 12.13 17.85 -6.34
N GLY A 215 11.11 18.68 -6.60
CA GLY A 215 11.12 20.11 -6.25
C GLY A 215 11.88 21.01 -7.23
N HIS A 216 12.27 20.49 -8.40
CA HIS A 216 12.91 21.27 -9.45
C HIS A 216 11.88 21.75 -10.48
N HIS A 217 11.69 23.06 -10.56
CA HIS A 217 10.70 23.69 -11.46
C HIS A 217 11.33 24.31 -12.73
N ALA A 218 12.59 24.00 -13.02
CA ALA A 218 13.29 24.58 -14.16
C ALA A 218 12.79 23.97 -15.48
N THR A 219 12.57 24.82 -16.48
CA THR A 219 12.38 24.37 -17.87
C THR A 219 13.65 23.68 -18.36
N LEU A 220 13.49 22.58 -19.06
CA LEU A 220 14.62 21.90 -19.69
C LEU A 220 14.96 22.56 -21.03
N PRO A 221 16.25 22.63 -21.42
CA PRO A 221 16.62 22.99 -22.79
C PRO A 221 16.13 21.92 -23.78
N ASP A 222 16.39 22.13 -25.06
CA ASP A 222 16.07 21.15 -26.09
C ASP A 222 17.07 19.96 -26.07
N LYS A 223 16.79 18.94 -26.89
CA LYS A 223 17.69 17.80 -27.03
C LYS A 223 18.97 18.24 -27.76
N PRO A 224 20.17 17.75 -27.37
CA PRO A 224 20.42 16.74 -26.34
C PRO A 224 20.71 17.27 -24.92
N GLU A 225 20.75 18.58 -24.70
CA GLU A 225 21.18 19.21 -23.43
C GLU A 225 20.20 18.95 -22.27
N ASP A 226 18.95 18.59 -22.57
CA ASP A 226 17.92 18.23 -21.60
C ASP A 226 18.37 17.15 -20.62
N LEU A 227 19.06 16.11 -21.10
CA LEU A 227 19.57 15.01 -20.27
C LEU A 227 20.76 15.42 -19.41
N VAL A 228 21.58 16.35 -19.85
CA VAL A 228 22.70 16.87 -19.04
C VAL A 228 22.15 17.63 -17.84
N LYS A 229 21.16 18.50 -18.07
CA LYS A 229 20.51 19.25 -16.98
C LYS A 229 19.72 18.33 -16.06
N PHE A 230 19.03 17.34 -16.60
CA PHE A 230 18.32 16.32 -15.83
C PHE A 230 19.26 15.52 -14.92
N SER A 231 20.35 14.99 -15.47
CA SER A 231 21.32 14.17 -14.71
C SER A 231 21.95 14.98 -13.58
N ARG A 232 22.40 16.22 -13.87
CA ARG A 232 22.95 17.13 -12.83
C ARG A 232 21.96 17.41 -11.70
N ALA A 233 20.68 17.54 -12.01
CA ALA A 233 19.65 17.78 -10.99
C ALA A 233 19.48 16.55 -10.07
N LEU A 234 19.51 15.34 -10.63
CA LEU A 234 19.46 14.11 -9.83
C LEU A 234 20.78 13.84 -9.08
N ASP A 235 21.93 14.18 -9.65
CA ASP A 235 23.24 14.02 -9.00
C ASP A 235 23.40 14.86 -7.73
N ALA A 236 22.74 16.03 -7.72
CA ALA A 236 22.68 16.91 -6.56
C ALA A 236 21.91 16.31 -5.38
N LEU A 237 21.09 15.27 -5.62
CA LEU A 237 20.42 14.52 -4.57
C LEU A 237 21.38 13.49 -3.96
N PRO A 238 21.29 13.22 -2.64
CA PRO A 238 22.07 12.16 -2.02
C PRO A 238 21.70 10.79 -2.62
N PHE A 239 20.39 10.57 -2.81
CA PHE A 239 19.80 9.39 -3.44
C PHE A 239 18.36 9.71 -3.88
N ALA A 240 17.91 9.17 -5.01
CA ALA A 240 16.58 9.39 -5.56
C ALA A 240 15.79 8.07 -5.66
N ARG A 241 14.51 8.09 -5.29
CA ARG A 241 13.56 6.99 -5.50
C ARG A 241 12.41 7.47 -6.38
N LEU A 242 12.23 6.81 -7.53
CA LEU A 242 11.24 7.22 -8.53
C LEU A 242 10.39 6.02 -8.97
N ALA A 243 9.08 6.14 -8.82
CA ALA A 243 8.10 5.26 -9.42
C ALA A 243 7.61 5.82 -10.77
N LEU A 244 7.73 5.03 -11.82
CA LEU A 244 7.11 5.26 -13.12
C LEU A 244 5.92 4.32 -13.26
N LEU A 245 4.71 4.89 -13.24
CA LEU A 245 3.47 4.13 -13.32
C LEU A 245 3.03 3.93 -14.76
N ARG A 246 2.43 2.77 -15.03
CA ARG A 246 1.89 2.35 -16.33
C ARG A 246 2.91 2.45 -17.44
N PHE A 247 4.04 1.80 -17.19
CA PHE A 247 5.18 1.78 -18.07
C PHE A 247 4.91 1.10 -19.42
N ASP A 248 3.82 0.35 -19.55
CA ASP A 248 3.35 -0.17 -20.84
C ASP A 248 3.22 0.94 -21.90
N CYS A 249 2.88 2.18 -21.51
CA CYS A 249 2.80 3.33 -22.43
C CYS A 249 4.12 3.66 -23.15
N VAL A 250 5.27 3.18 -22.65
CA VAL A 250 6.57 3.37 -23.30
C VAL A 250 6.61 2.68 -24.67
N ALA A 251 5.95 1.53 -24.82
CA ALA A 251 5.92 0.79 -26.08
C ALA A 251 5.30 1.62 -27.22
N ASP A 252 4.27 2.41 -26.91
CA ASP A 252 3.59 3.27 -27.89
C ASP A 252 4.31 4.61 -28.10
N ARG A 253 5.28 4.96 -27.23
CA ARG A 253 5.99 6.25 -27.21
C ARG A 253 7.50 6.13 -27.45
N GLN A 254 7.96 5.02 -28.00
CA GLN A 254 9.40 4.75 -28.19
C GLN A 254 10.10 5.87 -28.96
N ASN A 255 9.47 6.40 -30.01
CA ASN A 255 10.01 7.48 -30.83
C ASN A 255 10.07 8.83 -30.10
N GLU A 256 9.19 9.06 -29.13
CA GLU A 256 9.09 10.32 -28.38
C GLU A 256 10.18 10.43 -27.31
N TYR A 257 10.38 9.34 -26.58
CA TYR A 257 11.35 9.24 -25.49
C TYR A 257 12.79 9.13 -26.01
N GLY A 258 12.99 8.33 -27.07
CA GLY A 258 14.31 8.09 -27.66
C GLY A 258 15.24 7.28 -26.76
N LEU A 259 16.26 6.66 -27.35
CA LEU A 259 17.16 5.73 -26.68
C LEU A 259 18.03 6.38 -25.59
N ASP A 260 18.37 7.66 -25.74
CA ASP A 260 19.30 8.32 -24.81
C ASP A 260 18.70 8.57 -23.44
N LEU A 261 17.39 8.76 -23.34
CA LEU A 261 16.70 8.85 -22.04
C LEU A 261 16.93 7.56 -21.24
N PHE A 262 16.71 6.44 -21.90
CA PHE A 262 16.84 5.11 -21.33
C PHE A 262 18.29 4.81 -20.94
N ARG A 263 19.26 5.20 -21.77
CA ARG A 263 20.69 5.13 -21.42
C ARG A 263 21.02 5.96 -20.19
N ALA A 264 20.50 7.19 -20.09
CA ALA A 264 20.70 8.05 -18.93
C ALA A 264 20.10 7.44 -17.66
N LEU A 265 18.87 6.94 -17.71
CA LEU A 265 18.23 6.25 -16.58
C LEU A 265 19.03 5.02 -16.15
N ARG A 266 19.49 4.19 -17.11
CA ARG A 266 20.36 3.05 -16.81
C ARG A 266 21.65 3.49 -16.13
N HIS A 267 22.31 4.53 -16.62
CA HIS A 267 23.54 5.04 -16.04
C HIS A 267 23.34 5.46 -14.57
N LEU A 268 22.29 6.23 -14.30
CA LEU A 268 21.92 6.68 -12.95
C LEU A 268 21.59 5.50 -12.01
N VAL A 269 20.97 4.44 -12.52
CA VAL A 269 20.60 3.25 -11.73
C VAL A 269 21.80 2.33 -11.48
N MET A 270 22.55 1.99 -12.53
CA MET A 270 23.54 0.91 -12.48
C MET A 270 24.97 1.41 -12.23
N THR A 271 25.35 2.51 -12.86
CA THR A 271 26.72 3.04 -12.81
C THR A 271 26.88 3.95 -11.61
N ASP A 272 26.08 5.01 -11.52
CA ASP A 272 26.21 6.00 -10.46
C ASP A 272 25.50 5.58 -9.17
N ARG A 273 24.54 4.65 -9.27
CA ARG A 273 23.69 4.17 -8.17
C ARG A 273 23.03 5.32 -7.41
N LYS A 274 22.65 6.37 -8.14
CA LYS A 274 21.97 7.57 -7.64
C LYS A 274 20.46 7.44 -7.63
N LEU A 275 19.93 6.45 -8.35
CA LEU A 275 18.50 6.28 -8.58
C LEU A 275 18.09 4.82 -8.32
N ALA A 276 17.05 4.62 -7.50
CA ALA A 276 16.25 3.41 -7.51
C ALA A 276 14.92 3.66 -8.23
N LEU A 277 14.64 2.83 -9.23
CA LEU A 277 13.40 2.88 -10.00
C LEU A 277 12.40 1.84 -9.49
N LEU A 278 11.15 2.25 -9.34
CA LEU A 278 10.00 1.34 -9.35
C LEU A 278 9.29 1.50 -10.69
N VAL A 279 9.15 0.43 -11.45
CA VAL A 279 8.43 0.42 -12.71
C VAL A 279 7.17 -0.40 -12.54
N GLN A 280 5.99 0.23 -12.58
CA GLN A 280 4.73 -0.48 -12.57
C GLN A 280 4.24 -0.71 -14.00
N SER A 281 3.86 -1.94 -14.31
CA SER A 281 3.38 -2.35 -15.65
C SER A 281 2.43 -3.54 -15.58
N HIS A 282 1.80 -3.88 -16.71
CA HIS A 282 0.97 -5.08 -16.88
C HIS A 282 1.74 -6.28 -17.43
N ARG A 283 2.98 -6.07 -17.88
CA ARG A 283 3.88 -7.14 -18.35
C ARG A 283 5.27 -6.96 -17.76
N PRO A 284 6.06 -8.04 -17.68
CA PRO A 284 7.48 -7.97 -17.30
C PRO A 284 8.25 -6.93 -18.11
N PHE A 285 9.14 -6.20 -17.45
CA PHE A 285 9.85 -5.05 -18.02
C PHE A 285 10.68 -5.38 -19.26
N ASP A 286 11.32 -6.55 -19.28
CA ASP A 286 12.09 -7.07 -20.41
C ASP A 286 11.24 -7.24 -21.68
N SER A 287 9.94 -7.53 -21.51
CA SER A 287 8.99 -7.65 -22.63
C SER A 287 8.45 -6.31 -23.16
N LEU A 288 8.68 -5.20 -22.44
CA LEU A 288 8.19 -3.87 -22.82
C LEU A 288 9.14 -3.12 -23.75
N LEU A 289 10.36 -3.61 -23.90
CA LEU A 289 11.42 -2.95 -24.66
C LEU A 289 11.86 -3.83 -25.83
N PRO A 290 12.25 -3.24 -26.97
CA PRO A 290 12.79 -4.00 -28.09
C PRO A 290 14.02 -4.82 -27.67
N ALA A 291 14.25 -5.96 -28.33
CA ALA A 291 15.47 -6.74 -28.12
C ALA A 291 16.72 -5.88 -28.37
N GLY A 292 17.70 -5.94 -27.47
CA GLY A 292 18.92 -5.13 -27.54
C GLY A 292 18.75 -3.67 -27.12
N HIS A 293 17.60 -3.28 -26.56
CA HIS A 293 17.39 -1.95 -26.03
C HIS A 293 18.29 -1.71 -24.79
N PRO A 294 18.98 -0.56 -24.65
CA PRO A 294 19.97 -0.35 -23.59
C PRO A 294 19.48 -0.58 -22.15
N VAL A 295 18.16 -0.46 -21.95
CA VAL A 295 17.50 -0.61 -20.66
C VAL A 295 17.02 -2.04 -20.37
N SER A 296 16.98 -2.94 -21.35
CA SER A 296 16.72 -4.37 -21.07
C SER A 296 17.79 -5.00 -20.17
N GLU A 297 18.94 -4.33 -19.99
CA GLU A 297 20.02 -4.72 -19.10
C GLU A 297 19.86 -4.20 -17.65
N ILE A 298 18.86 -3.35 -17.37
CA ILE A 298 18.61 -2.91 -15.99
C ILE A 298 18.13 -4.12 -15.17
N ASN A 299 18.88 -4.44 -14.12
CA ASN A 299 18.49 -5.47 -13.17
C ASN A 299 17.37 -4.94 -12.25
N LEU A 300 16.12 -5.23 -12.62
CA LEU A 300 14.93 -4.96 -11.80
C LEU A 300 14.53 -6.22 -11.05
N LYS A 301 14.29 -6.10 -9.74
CA LYS A 301 13.64 -7.15 -8.96
C LYS A 301 12.17 -7.26 -9.39
N LEU A 302 11.73 -8.47 -9.73
CA LEU A 302 10.35 -8.70 -10.13
C LEU A 302 9.46 -8.87 -8.88
N ALA A 303 8.43 -8.04 -8.77
CA ALA A 303 7.30 -8.21 -7.86
C ALA A 303 6.03 -8.39 -8.70
N GLU A 304 5.32 -9.50 -8.52
CA GLU A 304 4.09 -9.78 -9.26
C GLU A 304 2.88 -9.72 -8.33
N LEU A 305 1.84 -8.99 -8.72
CA LEU A 305 0.51 -9.11 -8.12
C LEU A 305 -0.44 -9.74 -9.12
N LYS A 306 -0.82 -10.99 -8.86
CA LYS A 306 -1.72 -11.74 -9.74
C LYS A 306 -3.16 -11.57 -9.28
N ALA A 307 -4.07 -11.48 -10.23
CA ALA A 307 -5.49 -11.54 -9.91
C ALA A 307 -5.80 -12.93 -9.39
N ARG A 308 -6.69 -13.02 -8.39
CA ARG A 308 -7.23 -14.33 -8.01
C ARG A 308 -8.15 -14.83 -9.13
N PRO A 309 -8.06 -16.12 -9.49
CA PRO A 309 -9.03 -16.75 -10.40
C PRO A 309 -10.43 -16.80 -9.78
#